data_AF-A0A7J9TI44-F1
#
_entry.id   AF-A0A7J9TI44-F1
#
_cell.length_a   1.000
_cell.length_b   1.000
_cell.length_c   1.000
_cell.angle_alpha   90.00
_cell.angle_beta   90.00
_cell.angle_gamma   90.00
#
_symmetry.space_group_name_H-M   'P 1'
#
loop_
_entity.id
_entity.type
_entity.pdbx_description
1 polymer ?
#
loop_
_entity_poly.entity_id
_entity_poly.type
_entity_poly.pdbx_seq_one_letter_code
_entity_poly.pdbx_strand_id
1 'polypeptide(L)'
;MTNIQIRGKIAYLAQDHLGPDGRQVREYIRPLDQDELREYRKSMQTRQALVPVSCCNPKCDQIILIPRDQKQKFFTTYPLRYGRFTLPYCSKKCQDDHTRELSPLTEQSH
;
A
#
# COMPACT_ATOMS: atom_id res chain seq x y z
N MET A 1 0.10 -17.35 -12.69
CA MET A 1 0.18 -17.27 -11.22
C MET A 1 -1.22 -17.48 -10.67
N THR A 2 -1.39 -18.31 -9.65
CA THR A 2 -2.68 -18.52 -8.98
C THR A 2 -2.94 -17.43 -7.94
N ASN A 3 -4.15 -16.89 -7.91
CA ASN A 3 -4.60 -15.79 -7.07
C ASN A 3 -6.04 -16.00 -6.60
N ILE A 4 -6.43 -15.37 -5.49
CA ILE A 4 -7.80 -15.50 -4.95
C ILE A 4 -8.65 -14.33 -5.45
N GLN A 5 -9.84 -14.63 -5.96
CA GLN A 5 -10.77 -13.66 -6.53
C GLN A 5 -12.15 -13.77 -5.88
N ILE A 6 -12.78 -12.64 -5.58
CA ILE A 6 -14.11 -12.59 -4.96
C ILE A 6 -15.13 -12.25 -6.05
N ARG A 7 -16.13 -13.10 -6.26
CA ARG A 7 -17.25 -12.86 -7.17
C ARG A 7 -18.55 -12.95 -6.38
N GLY A 8 -19.16 -11.80 -6.12
CA GLY A 8 -20.31 -11.70 -5.22
C GLY A 8 -19.93 -12.09 -3.79
N LYS A 9 -20.58 -13.12 -3.24
CA LYS A 9 -20.33 -13.63 -1.87
C LYS A 9 -19.36 -14.82 -1.81
N ILE A 10 -18.86 -15.31 -2.95
CA ILE A 10 -18.03 -16.51 -3.03
C ILE A 10 -16.61 -16.12 -3.44
N ALA A 11 -15.61 -16.69 -2.75
CA ALA A 11 -14.19 -16.57 -3.11
C ALA A 11 -13.78 -17.78 -3.96
N TYR A 12 -12.97 -17.54 -4.98
CA TYR A 12 -12.49 -18.54 -5.93
C TYR A 12 -10.97 -18.53 -6.03
N LEU A 13 -10.39 -19.71 -6.23
CA LEU A 13 -9.04 -19.84 -6.73
C LEU A 13 -9.09 -19.55 -8.23
N ALA A 14 -8.35 -18.54 -8.66
CA ALA A 14 -8.27 -18.13 -10.05
C ALA A 14 -6.83 -18.25 -10.55
N GLN A 15 -6.70 -18.41 -11.85
CA GLN A 15 -5.41 -18.36 -12.53
C GLN A 15 -5.53 -17.41 -13.72
N ASP A 16 -4.63 -16.45 -13.75
CA ASP A 16 -4.49 -15.55 -14.88
C ASP A 16 -3.51 -16.18 -15.89
N HIS A 17 -3.92 -16.25 -17.16
CA HIS A 17 -3.11 -16.73 -18.29
C HIS A 17 -3.28 -15.81 -19.52
N LEU A 18 -2.33 -15.90 -20.46
CA LEU A 18 -2.40 -15.18 -21.74
C LEU A 18 -3.19 -16.04 -22.74
N GLY A 19 -4.27 -15.47 -23.27
CA GLY A 19 -5.03 -16.06 -24.35
C GLY A 19 -4.27 -16.02 -25.68
N PRO A 20 -4.72 -16.80 -26.67
CA PRO A 20 -4.11 -16.85 -28.00
C PRO A 20 -4.14 -15.52 -28.76
N ASP A 21 -5.03 -14.60 -28.36
CA ASP A 21 -5.15 -13.23 -28.86
C ASP A 21 -4.28 -12.21 -28.10
N GLY A 22 -3.44 -12.68 -27.17
CA GLY A 22 -2.62 -11.83 -26.31
C GLY A 22 -3.38 -11.13 -25.19
N ARG A 23 -4.68 -11.41 -25.01
CA ARG A 23 -5.45 -10.83 -23.90
C ARG A 23 -5.21 -11.63 -22.63
N GLN A 24 -5.20 -10.95 -21.48
CA GLN A 24 -5.24 -11.63 -20.20
C GLN A 24 -6.62 -12.26 -20.00
N VAL A 25 -6.64 -13.57 -19.86
CA VAL A 25 -7.83 -14.35 -19.54
C VAL A 25 -7.72 -14.81 -18.09
N ARG A 26 -8.83 -14.65 -17.36
CA ARG A 26 -8.94 -15.09 -15.96
C ARG A 26 -9.83 -16.31 -15.89
N GLU A 27 -9.26 -17.40 -15.42
CA GLU A 27 -9.97 -18.66 -15.23
C GLU A 27 -10.29 -18.86 -13.74
N TYR A 28 -11.56 -19.17 -13.43
CA TYR A 28 -12.00 -19.50 -12.08
C TYR A 28 -11.99 -21.03 -11.93
N ILE A 29 -11.05 -21.56 -11.16
CA ILE A 29 -10.80 -23.00 -11.06
C ILE A 29 -11.85 -23.65 -10.16
N ARG A 30 -11.98 -23.14 -8.93
CA ARG A 30 -12.94 -23.67 -7.94
C ARG A 30 -13.23 -22.65 -6.84
N PRO A 31 -14.38 -22.76 -6.15
CA PRO A 31 -14.60 -22.03 -4.91
C PRO A 31 -13.59 -22.45 -3.84
N LEU A 32 -13.26 -21.51 -2.96
CA LEU A 32 -12.47 -21.78 -1.75
C LEU A 32 -13.34 -22.53 -0.74
N ASP A 33 -12.72 -23.47 -0.02
CA ASP A 33 -13.34 -24.06 1.16
C ASP A 33 -13.31 -23.10 2.37
N GLN A 34 -13.89 -23.51 3.51
CA GLN A 34 -13.96 -22.66 4.69
C GLN A 34 -12.58 -22.36 5.30
N ASP A 35 -11.64 -23.30 5.24
CA ASP A 35 -10.32 -23.15 5.84
C ASP A 35 -9.45 -22.24 4.96
N GLU A 36 -9.47 -22.43 3.65
CA GLU A 36 -8.85 -21.53 2.68
C GLU A 36 -9.42 -20.11 2.77
N LEU A 37 -10.74 -19.97 2.93
CA LEU A 37 -11.37 -18.67 3.13
C LEU A 37 -10.92 -18.02 4.45
N ARG A 38 -10.77 -18.82 5.51
CA ARG A 38 -10.27 -18.36 6.81
C ARG A 38 -8.82 -17.89 6.71
N GLU A 39 -7.96 -18.64 6.04
CA GLU A 39 -6.57 -18.26 5.78
C GLU A 39 -6.47 -17.01 4.91
N TYR A 40 -7.26 -16.94 3.83
CA TYR A 40 -7.33 -15.76 2.97
C TYR A 40 -7.74 -14.53 3.77
N ARG A 41 -8.79 -14.63 4.61
CA ARG A 41 -9.22 -13.54 5.49
C ARG A 41 -8.12 -13.14 6.49
N LYS A 42 -7.45 -14.10 7.12
CA LYS A 42 -6.29 -13.82 7.99
C LYS A 42 -5.18 -13.09 7.23
N SER A 43 -4.85 -13.51 6.01
CA SER A 43 -3.83 -12.87 5.19
C SER A 43 -4.22 -11.44 4.79
N MET A 44 -5.50 -11.21 4.48
CA MET A 44 -6.06 -9.89 4.17
C MET A 44 -6.06 -8.99 5.41
N GLN A 45 -6.41 -9.53 6.58
CA GLN A 45 -6.34 -8.81 7.85
C GLN A 45 -4.88 -8.47 8.21
N THR A 46 -3.94 -9.37 7.92
CA THR A 46 -2.50 -9.13 8.09
C THR A 46 -1.99 -8.04 7.13
N ARG A 47 -2.56 -7.92 5.92
CA ARG A 47 -2.28 -6.80 5.01
C ARG A 47 -2.84 -5.47 5.52
N GLN A 48 -3.96 -5.50 6.24
CA GLN A 48 -4.55 -4.34 6.92
C GLN A 48 -3.97 -4.07 8.31
N ALA A 49 -2.98 -4.85 8.75
CA ALA A 49 -2.33 -4.61 10.03
C ALA A 49 -1.73 -3.20 10.06
N LEU A 50 -2.07 -2.46 11.11
CA LEU A 50 -1.47 -1.16 11.36
C LEU A 50 -0.03 -1.35 11.82
N VAL A 51 0.87 -0.55 11.30
CA VAL A 51 2.29 -0.54 11.63
C VAL A 51 2.69 0.85 12.12
N PRO A 52 3.59 0.94 13.11
CA PRO A 52 4.10 2.21 13.60
C PRO A 52 5.07 2.82 12.58
N VAL A 53 4.95 4.14 12.42
CA VAL A 53 5.86 4.99 11.64
C VAL A 53 6.01 6.33 12.36
N SER A 54 7.23 6.85 12.43
CA SER A 54 7.49 8.17 13.03
C SER A 54 6.96 9.30 12.13
N CYS A 55 6.48 10.38 12.75
CA CYS A 55 6.21 11.63 12.03
C CYS A 55 7.48 12.12 11.33
N CYS A 56 7.36 12.60 10.09
CA CYS A 56 8.51 13.13 9.33
C CYS A 56 8.87 14.58 9.68
N ASN A 57 8.13 15.26 10.55
CA ASN A 57 8.58 16.54 11.08
C ASN A 57 9.69 16.27 12.12
N PRO A 58 10.93 16.75 11.91
CA PRO A 58 12.07 16.47 12.79
C PRO A 58 11.90 17.01 14.22
N LYS A 59 10.97 17.95 14.44
CA LYS A 59 10.62 18.49 15.75
C LYS A 59 9.48 17.73 16.45
N CYS A 60 9.05 16.59 15.90
CA CYS A 60 7.91 15.83 16.38
C CYS A 60 8.26 14.36 16.63
N ASP A 61 8.12 13.91 17.87
CA ASP A 61 8.40 12.52 18.28
C ASP A 61 7.17 11.59 18.23
N GLN A 62 6.09 12.03 17.59
CA GLN A 62 4.86 11.25 17.53
C GLN A 62 5.01 10.04 16.61
N ILE A 63 4.50 8.91 17.07
CA ILE A 63 4.36 7.68 16.29
C ILE A 63 2.92 7.60 15.77
N ILE A 64 2.77 7.45 14.46
CA ILE A 64 1.48 7.20 13.84
C ILE A 64 1.34 5.75 13.42
N LEU A 65 0.12 5.25 13.51
CA LEU A 65 -0.27 3.93 13.04
C LEU A 65 -0.85 4.06 11.64
N ILE A 66 -0.22 3.43 10.65
CA ILE A 66 -0.71 3.40 9.27
C ILE A 66 -0.84 1.95 8.79
N PRO A 67 -1.74 1.65 7.84
CA PRO A 67 -1.78 0.36 7.18
C PRO A 67 -0.41 -0.03 6.59
N ARG A 68 -0.06 -1.31 6.70
CA ARG A 68 1.21 -1.84 6.18
C ARG A 68 1.40 -1.58 4.68
N ASP A 69 0.34 -1.66 3.89
CA ASP A 69 0.38 -1.37 2.46
C ASP A 69 0.64 0.12 2.19
N GLN A 70 0.12 1.02 3.05
CA GLN A 70 0.40 2.45 2.98
C GLN A 70 1.88 2.74 3.28
N LYS A 71 2.45 2.09 4.30
CA LYS A 71 3.91 2.16 4.58
C LYS A 71 4.72 1.72 3.35
N GLN A 72 4.36 0.60 2.74
CA GLN A 72 5.04 0.11 1.53
C GLN A 72 4.90 1.09 0.36
N LYS A 73 3.73 1.72 0.19
CA LYS A 73 3.53 2.74 -0.85
C LYS A 73 4.47 3.94 -0.66
N PHE A 74 4.52 4.50 0.55
CA PHE A 74 5.32 5.68 0.86
C PHE A 74 6.83 5.46 0.70
N PHE A 75 7.33 4.33 1.23
CA PHE A 75 8.77 4.11 1.33
C PHE A 75 9.37 3.21 0.25
N THR A 76 8.54 2.55 -0.57
CA THR A 76 9.03 1.61 -1.59
C THR A 76 8.38 1.86 -2.94
N THR A 77 7.05 1.74 -3.05
CA THR A 77 6.39 1.76 -4.36
C THR A 77 6.48 3.11 -5.04
N TYR A 78 6.19 4.22 -4.34
CA TYR A 78 6.20 5.55 -4.97
C TYR A 78 7.59 6.05 -5.34
N PRO A 79 8.62 5.91 -4.48
CA PRO A 79 9.97 6.29 -4.86
C PRO A 79 10.48 5.46 -6.06
N LEU A 80 10.30 4.14 -6.03
CA LEU A 80 10.86 3.26 -7.07
C LEU A 80 10.12 3.33 -8.41
N ARG A 81 8.78 3.46 -8.40
CA ARG A 81 8.00 3.45 -9.65
C ARG A 81 7.73 4.83 -10.23
N TYR A 82 7.64 5.85 -9.39
CA TYR A 82 7.18 7.18 -9.82
C TYR A 82 8.18 8.29 -9.50
N GLY A 83 9.31 7.99 -8.82
CA GLY A 83 10.24 9.02 -8.35
C GLY A 83 9.62 10.02 -7.39
N ARG A 84 8.50 9.68 -6.75
CA ARG A 84 7.75 10.57 -5.85
C ARG A 84 7.96 10.15 -4.40
N PHE A 85 8.40 11.09 -3.58
CA PHE A 85 8.46 10.94 -2.14
C PHE A 85 7.19 11.46 -1.50
N THR A 86 6.53 10.63 -0.70
CA THR A 86 5.39 11.03 0.11
C THR A 86 5.75 10.73 1.56
N LEU A 87 5.79 11.79 2.38
CA LEU A 87 6.21 11.70 3.76
C LEU A 87 5.00 11.64 4.70
N PRO A 88 4.96 10.69 5.66
CA PRO A 88 3.92 10.64 6.68
C PRO A 88 4.08 11.74 7.74
N TYR A 89 2.99 12.43 8.06
CA TYR A 89 2.92 13.41 9.14
C TYR A 89 1.76 13.09 10.08
N CYS A 90 1.93 13.35 11.38
CA CYS A 90 0.86 13.13 12.37
C CYS A 90 -0.26 14.16 12.31
N SER A 91 -0.01 15.32 11.70
CA SER A 91 -0.98 16.39 11.54
C SER A 91 -0.62 17.28 10.35
N LYS A 92 -1.61 18.00 9.83
CA LYS A 92 -1.40 19.04 8.81
C LYS A 92 -0.42 20.12 9.31
N LYS A 93 -0.52 20.49 10.59
CA LYS A 93 0.43 21.42 11.21
C LYS A 93 1.88 20.95 11.08
N CYS A 94 2.17 19.68 11.38
CA CYS A 94 3.53 19.14 11.23
C CYS A 94 4.02 19.13 9.78
N GLN A 95 3.12 18.88 8.83
CA GLN A 95 3.44 18.97 7.41
C GLN A 95 3.77 20.42 7.02
N ASP A 96 2.93 21.38 7.41
CA ASP A 96 3.09 22.79 7.07
C ASP A 96 4.37 23.36 7.71
N ASP A 97 4.62 23.04 8.99
CA ASP A 97 5.83 23.45 9.72
C ASP A 97 7.10 22.91 9.05
N HIS A 98 7.14 21.61 8.74
CA HIS A 98 8.29 21.02 8.06
C HIS A 98 8.46 21.58 6.63
N THR A 99 7.36 21.81 5.90
CA THR A 99 7.42 22.39 4.55
C THR A 99 7.99 23.80 4.57
N ARG A 100 7.60 24.64 5.53
CA ARG A 100 8.15 26.00 5.71
C ARG A 100 9.66 25.98 5.97
N GLU A 101 10.16 24.98 6.70
CA GLU A 101 11.60 24.82 6.96
C GLU A 101 12.38 24.38 5.71
N LEU A 102 11.73 23.68 4.78
CA LEU A 102 12.33 23.25 3.52
C LEU A 102 12.30 24.35 2.44
N SER A 103 11.34 25.28 2.49
CA SER A 103 11.19 26.37 1.53
C SER A 103 12.41 27.31 1.37
N PRO A 104 13.17 27.69 2.41
CA PRO A 104 14.30 28.62 2.24
C PRO A 104 15.54 28.01 1.54
N LEU A 105 15.55 26.73 1.16
CA LEU A 105 16.66 26.10 0.43
C LEU A 105 16.50 26.08 -1.10
N THR A 106 15.36 26.53 -1.63
CA THR A 106 15.11 26.58 -3.08
C THR A 106 15.48 27.90 -3.77
N GLU A 107 15.93 28.91 -3.01
CA GLU A 107 16.27 30.25 -3.56
C GLU A 107 17.77 30.55 -3.62
N GLN A 108 18.67 29.61 -3.26
CA GLN A 108 20.13 29.78 -3.38
C GLN A 108 20.74 28.94 -4.51
N SER A 109 20.07 28.90 -5.66
CA SER A 109 20.60 28.31 -6.89
C SER A 109 20.41 29.28 -8.05
N HIS A 110 21.00 30.47 -7.94
CA HIS A 110 21.25 31.37 -9.07
C HIS A 110 22.49 32.23 -8.80
#